data_AF-A0A3D1QRP5-F1
#
_entry.id   AF-A0A3D1QRP5-F1
#
_cell.length_a   1.000
_cell.length_b   1.000
_cell.length_c   1.000
_cell.angle_alpha   90.00
_cell.angle_beta   90.00
_cell.angle_gamma   90.00
#
_symmetry.space_group_name_H-M   'P 1'
#
loop_
_entity.id
_entity.type
_entity.pdbx_description
1 polymer ?
#
loop_
_entity_poly.entity_id
_entity_poly.type
_entity_poly.pdbx_seq_one_letter_code
_entity_poly.pdbx_strand_id
1 'polypeptide(L)'
;MAFDFESRMASLDPASRNVLPDMPIGTAIREARGLFDFVMNGRYEKYSALPRFDMELVDGLPVLVGKLDEAEAQWQTLKIRTQQATLRPVREEGESFRSDMLAAARFLLREDEEAMALVDRIAEGSGIDDLTLDLNNLARVAEQHADLFATAEDLPKDLPAYARSLSTKLSALQESPESRAAIEHRNQVFFLLDFAVDEIRAAGRYLYRKDPKTLALLASAYVKKKNRRRRQEKPSVEKSEQKE
;
A
#
# COMPACT_ATOMS: atom_id res chain seq x y z
N MET A 1 -27.21 -10.00 20.74
CA MET A 1 -26.70 -11.15 19.97
C MET A 1 -25.24 -10.86 19.66
N ALA A 2 -24.37 -11.87 19.61
CA ALA A 2 -22.97 -11.64 19.24
C ALA A 2 -22.89 -11.28 17.75
N PHE A 3 -22.06 -10.31 17.39
CA PHE A 3 -21.84 -9.92 15.99
C PHE A 3 -21.29 -11.10 15.19
N ASP A 4 -22.04 -11.55 14.18
CA ASP A 4 -21.63 -12.66 13.31
C ASP A 4 -20.69 -12.17 12.21
N PHE A 5 -19.40 -12.15 12.53
CA PHE A 5 -18.35 -11.70 11.62
C PHE A 5 -18.28 -12.53 10.33
N GLU A 6 -18.42 -13.86 10.43
CA GLU A 6 -18.27 -14.76 9.28
C GLU A 6 -19.41 -14.57 8.28
N SER A 7 -20.64 -14.48 8.76
CA SER A 7 -21.81 -14.20 7.91
C SER A 7 -21.69 -12.83 7.21
N ARG A 8 -21.24 -11.79 7.94
CA ARG A 8 -21.03 -10.46 7.37
C ARG A 8 -19.92 -10.44 6.31
N MET A 9 -18.80 -11.12 6.58
CA MET A 9 -17.71 -11.29 5.61
C MET A 9 -18.17 -12.02 4.34
N ALA A 10 -19.00 -13.06 4.47
CA ALA A 10 -19.54 -13.79 3.33
C ALA A 10 -20.50 -12.96 2.47
N SER A 11 -21.13 -11.93 3.06
CA SER A 11 -22.05 -11.03 2.36
C SER A 11 -21.38 -9.89 1.58
N LEU A 12 -20.06 -9.68 1.77
CA LEU A 12 -19.33 -8.65 1.05
C LEU A 12 -19.22 -8.95 -0.44
N ASP A 13 -19.24 -7.89 -1.26
CA ASP A 13 -18.93 -7.99 -2.68
C ASP A 13 -17.53 -8.59 -2.87
N PRO A 14 -17.37 -9.70 -3.62
CA PRO A 14 -16.08 -10.29 -3.93
C PRO A 14 -15.06 -9.30 -4.51
N ALA A 15 -15.52 -8.25 -5.21
CA ALA A 15 -14.65 -7.22 -5.77
C ALA A 15 -13.85 -6.45 -4.69
N SER A 16 -14.38 -6.37 -3.46
CA SER A 16 -13.74 -5.67 -2.33
C SER A 16 -12.34 -6.21 -1.98
N ARG A 17 -12.03 -7.47 -2.33
CA ARG A 17 -10.69 -8.08 -2.15
C ARG A 17 -9.59 -7.30 -2.86
N ASN A 18 -9.90 -6.77 -4.04
CA ASN A 18 -8.94 -6.12 -4.93
C ASN A 18 -8.88 -4.61 -4.76
N VAL A 19 -9.77 -4.03 -3.95
CA VAL A 19 -9.78 -2.58 -3.71
C VAL A 19 -8.86 -2.27 -2.53
N LEU A 20 -8.00 -1.26 -2.69
CA LEU A 20 -7.12 -0.82 -1.62
C LEU A 20 -7.89 0.06 -0.62
N PRO A 21 -7.61 -0.05 0.70
CA PRO A 21 -8.11 0.87 1.70
C PRO A 21 -7.79 2.32 1.32
N ASP A 22 -8.80 3.19 1.40
CA ASP A 22 -8.66 4.61 1.04
C ASP A 22 -8.15 5.48 2.23
N MET A 23 -7.96 4.83 3.38
CA MET A 23 -7.47 5.32 4.65
C MET A 23 -6.43 4.36 5.23
N PRO A 24 -5.35 4.86 5.89
CA PRO A 24 -4.42 3.99 6.62
C PRO A 24 -5.11 3.17 7.72
N ILE A 25 -4.80 1.88 7.82
CA ILE A 25 -5.46 0.93 8.73
C ILE A 25 -5.46 1.40 10.19
N GLY A 26 -4.31 1.82 10.71
CA GLY A 26 -4.22 2.33 12.09
C GLY A 26 -5.02 3.62 12.33
N THR A 27 -5.38 4.37 11.28
CA THR A 27 -6.30 5.50 11.37
C THR A 27 -7.75 5.03 11.40
N ALA A 28 -8.12 4.08 10.53
CA ALA A 28 -9.45 3.48 10.51
C ALA A 28 -9.82 2.82 11.85
N ILE A 29 -8.91 2.02 12.41
CA ILE A 29 -9.05 1.40 13.74
C ILE A 29 -9.30 2.47 14.82
N ARG A 30 -8.51 3.55 14.81
CA ARG A 30 -8.63 4.62 15.81
C ARG A 30 -9.95 5.38 15.68
N GLU A 31 -10.37 5.70 14.46
CA GLU A 31 -11.64 6.38 14.22
C GLU A 31 -12.83 5.48 14.59
N ALA A 32 -12.77 4.18 14.31
CA ALA A 32 -13.79 3.21 14.70
C ALA A 32 -13.90 3.08 16.23
N ARG A 33 -12.78 2.94 16.95
CA ARG A 33 -12.77 2.92 18.43
C ARG A 33 -13.39 4.20 19.01
N GLY A 34 -12.97 5.36 18.50
CA GLY A 34 -13.54 6.64 18.94
C GLY A 34 -15.03 6.78 18.64
N LEU A 35 -15.50 6.21 17.53
CA LEU A 35 -16.93 6.18 17.20
C LEU A 35 -17.72 5.25 18.12
N PHE A 36 -17.19 4.07 18.43
CA PHE A 36 -17.78 3.17 19.42
C PHE A 36 -17.92 3.86 20.78
N ASP A 37 -16.84 4.45 21.30
CA ASP A 37 -16.85 5.19 22.56
C ASP A 37 -17.85 6.35 22.53
N PHE A 38 -17.93 7.06 21.40
CA PHE A 38 -18.90 8.12 21.22
C PHE A 38 -20.34 7.61 21.38
N VAL A 39 -20.69 6.47 20.77
CA VAL A 39 -22.04 5.89 20.88
C VAL A 39 -22.29 5.37 22.30
N MET A 40 -21.35 4.62 22.86
CA MET A 40 -21.49 4.00 24.19
C MET A 40 -21.58 5.02 25.32
N ASN A 41 -20.95 6.18 25.19
CA ASN A 41 -20.99 7.25 26.18
C ASN A 41 -22.30 8.06 26.13
N GLY A 42 -23.40 7.42 26.55
CA GLY A 42 -24.70 8.06 26.77
C GLY A 42 -25.52 8.34 25.51
N ARG A 43 -25.17 7.71 24.38
CA ARG A 43 -25.89 7.87 23.10
C ARG A 43 -26.50 6.57 22.59
N TYR A 44 -26.16 5.42 23.20
CA TYR A 44 -26.62 4.10 22.79
C TYR A 44 -28.15 4.03 22.59
N GLU A 45 -28.92 4.50 23.57
CA GLU A 45 -30.39 4.50 23.50
C GLU A 45 -30.95 5.31 22.32
N LYS A 46 -30.25 6.37 21.91
CA LYS A 46 -30.68 7.18 20.76
C LYS A 46 -30.47 6.45 19.44
N TYR A 47 -29.38 5.69 19.34
CA TYR A 47 -29.11 4.84 18.19
C TYR A 47 -30.07 3.64 18.15
N SER A 48 -30.33 2.99 19.28
CA SER A 48 -31.23 1.83 19.34
C SER A 48 -32.70 2.18 19.07
N ALA A 49 -33.10 3.43 19.32
CA ALA A 49 -34.44 3.92 18.98
C ALA A 49 -34.64 4.24 17.49
N LEU A 50 -33.59 4.20 16.66
CA LEU A 50 -33.72 4.49 15.24
C LEU A 50 -34.38 3.33 14.48
N PRO A 51 -35.45 3.58 13.71
CA PRO A 51 -36.04 2.55 12.87
C PRO A 51 -35.06 2.18 11.76
N ARG A 52 -34.94 0.87 11.48
CA ARG A 52 -34.09 0.30 10.43
C ARG A 52 -32.58 0.52 10.60
N PHE A 53 -32.15 1.03 11.75
CA PHE A 53 -30.73 1.03 12.10
C PHE A 53 -30.38 -0.29 12.79
N ASP A 54 -29.32 -0.92 12.32
CA ASP A 54 -28.85 -2.19 12.86
C ASP A 54 -27.84 -1.94 13.99
N MET A 55 -28.28 -2.16 15.23
CA MET A 55 -27.42 -1.99 16.41
C MET A 55 -26.25 -2.98 16.45
N GLU A 56 -26.34 -4.11 15.73
CA GLU A 56 -25.21 -5.04 15.63
C GLU A 56 -23.98 -4.39 15.01
N LEU A 57 -24.15 -3.35 14.18
CA LEU A 57 -23.02 -2.60 13.62
C LEU A 57 -22.23 -1.85 14.70
N VAL A 58 -22.93 -1.28 15.70
CA VAL A 58 -22.29 -0.62 16.85
C VAL A 58 -21.65 -1.67 17.74
N ASP A 59 -22.41 -2.70 18.12
CA ASP A 59 -21.96 -3.76 19.03
C ASP A 59 -20.80 -4.57 18.42
N GLY A 60 -20.72 -4.64 17.09
CA GLY A 60 -19.69 -5.33 16.32
C GLY A 60 -18.41 -4.54 16.08
N LEU A 61 -18.39 -3.21 16.30
CA LEU A 61 -17.18 -2.40 16.07
C LEU A 61 -15.93 -2.94 16.80
N PRO A 62 -15.99 -3.35 18.09
CA PRO A 62 -14.82 -3.90 18.77
C PRO A 62 -14.28 -5.18 18.10
N VAL A 63 -15.17 -6.04 17.61
CA VAL A 63 -14.82 -7.29 16.91
C VAL A 63 -14.15 -6.96 15.58
N LEU A 64 -14.74 -6.07 14.79
CA LEU A 64 -14.19 -5.65 13.49
C LEU A 64 -12.83 -4.96 13.64
N VAL A 65 -12.68 -4.14 14.68
CA VAL A 65 -11.38 -3.52 15.02
C VAL A 65 -10.33 -4.57 15.35
N GLY A 66 -10.66 -5.56 16.18
CA GLY A 66 -9.74 -6.66 16.50
C GLY A 66 -9.35 -7.46 15.26
N LYS A 67 -10.33 -7.80 14.41
CA LYS A 67 -10.09 -8.53 13.16
C LYS A 67 -9.23 -7.76 12.17
N LEU A 68 -9.43 -6.45 12.06
CA LEU A 68 -8.62 -5.63 11.16
C LEU A 68 -7.17 -5.50 11.66
N ASP A 69 -6.98 -5.39 12.97
CA ASP A 69 -5.66 -5.34 13.60
C ASP A 69 -4.91 -6.66 13.42
N GLU A 70 -5.59 -7.80 13.65
CA GLU A 70 -5.08 -9.14 13.38
C GLU A 70 -4.65 -9.31 11.91
N ALA A 71 -5.52 -8.92 10.97
CA ALA A 71 -5.26 -9.06 9.54
C ALA A 71 -4.09 -8.18 9.06
N GLU A 72 -3.98 -6.94 9.56
CA GLU A 72 -2.85 -6.06 9.27
C GLU A 72 -1.54 -6.62 9.85
N ALA A 73 -1.55 -7.13 11.08
CA ALA A 73 -0.37 -7.75 11.71
C ALA A 73 0.08 -9.01 10.96
N GLN A 74 -0.86 -9.83 10.50
CA GLN A 74 -0.58 -11.01 9.69
C GLN A 74 0.05 -10.63 8.35
N TRP A 75 -0.52 -9.66 7.64
CA TRP A 75 0.05 -9.15 6.39
C TRP A 75 1.44 -8.56 6.60
N GLN A 76 1.66 -7.74 7.63
CA GLN A 76 2.98 -7.17 7.93
C GLN A 76 4.01 -8.26 8.24
N THR A 77 3.62 -9.28 9.01
CA THR A 77 4.48 -10.42 9.34
C THR A 77 4.87 -11.20 8.10
N LEU A 78 3.90 -11.51 7.21
CA LEU A 78 4.17 -12.19 5.95
C LEU A 78 5.02 -11.33 5.03
N LYS A 79 4.76 -10.02 4.96
CA LYS A 79 5.57 -9.07 4.19
C LYS A 79 7.02 -9.09 4.67
N ILE A 80 7.26 -8.98 5.98
CA ILE A 80 8.61 -9.04 6.57
C ILE A 80 9.25 -10.41 6.35
N ARG A 81 8.51 -11.50 6.57
CA ARG A 81 9.01 -12.88 6.40
C ARG A 81 9.38 -13.18 4.94
N THR A 82 8.55 -12.78 3.99
CA THR A 82 8.85 -12.88 2.55
C THR A 82 10.08 -12.03 2.20
N GLN A 83 10.20 -10.83 2.78
CA GLN A 83 11.39 -9.99 2.64
C GLN A 83 12.67 -10.61 3.23
N GLN A 84 12.57 -11.37 4.33
CA GLN A 84 13.72 -11.90 5.07
C GLN A 84 14.13 -13.33 4.68
N ALA A 85 13.18 -14.22 4.40
CA ALA A 85 13.45 -15.67 4.27
C ALA A 85 13.76 -16.13 2.83
N THR A 86 13.15 -15.50 1.81
CA THR A 86 13.25 -15.99 0.42
C THR A 86 14.12 -15.09 -0.46
N LEU A 87 14.29 -13.83 -0.07
CA LEU A 87 15.02 -12.85 -0.86
C LEU A 87 16.51 -12.82 -0.58
N ARG A 88 16.97 -13.21 0.61
CA ARG A 88 18.37 -13.01 1.00
C ARG A 88 19.39 -13.60 0.01
N PRO A 89 19.32 -14.87 -0.42
CA PRO A 89 20.30 -15.41 -1.38
C PRO A 89 20.18 -14.77 -2.78
N VAL A 90 18.96 -14.59 -3.30
CA VAL A 90 18.74 -13.98 -4.63
C VAL A 90 19.11 -12.49 -4.63
N ARG A 91 18.92 -11.82 -3.49
CA ARG A 91 19.29 -10.43 -3.26
C ARG A 91 20.80 -10.28 -3.14
N GLU A 92 21.47 -11.12 -2.34
CA GLU A 92 22.93 -11.13 -2.24
C GLU A 92 23.56 -11.41 -3.62
N GLU A 93 23.00 -12.37 -4.37
CA GLU A 93 23.38 -12.67 -5.75
C GLU A 93 23.15 -11.47 -6.68
N GLY A 94 21.98 -10.82 -6.60
CA GLY A 94 21.66 -9.64 -7.39
C GLY A 94 22.53 -8.42 -7.06
N GLU A 95 22.80 -8.17 -5.77
CA GLU A 95 23.67 -7.08 -5.31
C GLU A 95 25.12 -7.31 -5.75
N SER A 96 25.62 -8.54 -5.65
CA SER A 96 26.95 -8.92 -6.15
C SER A 96 27.02 -8.72 -7.67
N PHE A 97 26.08 -9.28 -8.41
CA PHE A 97 26.07 -9.18 -9.87
C PHE A 97 25.92 -7.72 -10.34
N ARG A 98 25.09 -6.89 -9.66
CA ARG A 98 25.02 -5.45 -9.92
C ARG A 98 26.37 -4.78 -9.70
N SER A 99 27.07 -5.11 -8.61
CA SER A 99 28.39 -4.55 -8.31
C SER A 99 29.41 -4.90 -9.40
N ASP A 100 29.45 -6.15 -9.83
CA ASP A 100 30.37 -6.63 -10.86
C ASP A 100 30.08 -5.99 -12.22
N MET A 101 28.79 -5.90 -12.61
CA MET A 101 28.35 -5.22 -13.83
C MET A 101 28.69 -3.72 -13.81
N LEU A 102 28.50 -3.03 -12.68
CA LEU A 102 28.87 -1.62 -12.54
C LEU A 102 30.39 -1.42 -12.66
N ALA A 103 31.19 -2.30 -12.06
CA ALA A 103 32.65 -2.26 -12.18
C ALA A 103 33.10 -2.47 -13.62
N ALA A 104 32.55 -3.48 -14.30
CA ALA A 104 32.83 -3.74 -15.71
C ALA A 104 32.40 -2.56 -16.60
N ALA A 105 31.18 -2.04 -16.41
CA ALA A 105 30.68 -0.90 -17.17
C ALA A 105 31.58 0.33 -17.00
N ARG A 106 32.01 0.65 -15.77
CA ARG A 106 32.91 1.79 -15.51
C ARG A 106 34.26 1.65 -16.20
N PHE A 107 34.79 0.44 -16.32
CA PHE A 107 36.07 0.22 -16.98
C PHE A 107 35.94 0.21 -18.51
N LEU A 108 34.94 -0.50 -19.03
CA LEU A 108 34.72 -0.70 -20.47
C LEU A 108 34.21 0.58 -21.15
N LEU A 109 33.37 1.36 -20.48
CA LEU A 109 32.71 2.54 -21.02
C LEU A 109 33.37 3.85 -20.57
N ARG A 110 34.58 3.80 -19.99
CA ARG A 110 35.28 4.96 -19.41
C ARG A 110 35.52 6.14 -20.37
N GLU A 111 35.47 5.87 -21.67
CA GLU A 111 35.69 6.87 -22.74
C GLU A 111 34.36 7.44 -23.29
N ASP A 112 33.22 6.94 -22.82
CA ASP A 112 31.88 7.39 -23.17
C ASP A 112 31.22 8.10 -21.98
N GLU A 113 31.26 9.43 -21.99
CA GLU A 113 30.73 10.28 -20.91
C GLU A 113 29.23 10.10 -20.69
N GLU A 114 28.45 9.85 -21.76
CA GLU A 114 27.00 9.68 -21.67
C GLU A 114 26.66 8.33 -21.02
N ALA A 115 27.35 7.27 -21.43
CA ALA A 115 27.21 5.95 -20.81
C ALA A 115 27.65 5.97 -19.35
N MET A 116 28.73 6.66 -19.00
CA MET A 116 29.17 6.83 -17.62
C MET A 116 28.13 7.55 -16.74
N ALA A 117 27.50 8.62 -17.25
CA ALA A 117 26.43 9.31 -16.53
C ALA A 117 25.18 8.43 -16.32
N LEU A 118 24.91 7.48 -17.22
CA LEU A 118 23.86 6.48 -17.03
C LEU A 118 24.26 5.45 -15.95
N VAL A 119 25.50 4.94 -16.00
CA VAL A 119 26.04 3.98 -15.03
C VAL A 119 26.04 4.56 -13.61
N ASP A 120 26.40 5.82 -13.44
CA ASP A 120 26.37 6.47 -12.12
C ASP A 120 24.95 6.66 -11.59
N ARG A 121 23.99 7.03 -12.44
CA ARG A 121 22.57 7.08 -12.04
C ARG A 121 22.02 5.71 -11.64
N ILE A 122 22.45 4.64 -12.29
CA ILE A 122 22.08 3.26 -11.91
C ILE A 122 22.67 2.90 -10.53
N ALA A 123 23.83 3.44 -10.17
CA ALA A 123 24.43 3.16 -8.86
C ALA A 123 23.73 3.90 -7.69
N GLU A 124 22.90 4.91 -7.98
CA GLU A 124 22.17 5.69 -6.99
C GLU A 124 20.87 4.99 -6.58
N GLY A 125 20.83 4.43 -5.37
CA GLY A 125 19.61 3.83 -4.83
C GLY A 125 19.89 2.73 -3.82
N SER A 126 18.88 2.37 -3.05
CA SER A 126 18.96 1.26 -2.10
C SER A 126 17.60 0.62 -1.89
N GLY A 127 17.54 -0.71 -2.01
CA GLY A 127 16.32 -1.46 -1.81
C GLY A 127 16.13 -2.50 -2.91
N ILE A 128 15.11 -3.34 -2.76
CA ILE A 128 14.79 -4.39 -3.74
C ILE A 128 14.19 -3.78 -5.01
N ASP A 129 13.38 -2.72 -4.89
CA ASP A 129 12.79 -2.02 -6.04
C ASP A 129 13.89 -1.38 -6.90
N ASP A 130 14.82 -0.66 -6.26
CA ASP A 130 15.98 -0.07 -6.93
C ASP A 130 16.86 -1.15 -7.56
N LEU A 131 17.22 -2.20 -6.81
CA LEU A 131 18.01 -3.32 -7.36
C LEU A 131 17.35 -3.98 -8.59
N THR A 132 16.04 -4.13 -8.58
CA THR A 132 15.28 -4.68 -9.71
C THR A 132 15.36 -3.77 -10.93
N LEU A 133 15.21 -2.46 -10.73
CA LEU A 133 15.34 -1.47 -11.79
C LEU A 133 16.77 -1.42 -12.33
N ASP A 134 17.78 -1.41 -11.45
CA ASP A 134 19.20 -1.38 -11.80
C ASP A 134 19.58 -2.56 -12.69
N LEU A 135 19.16 -3.78 -12.33
CA LEU A 135 19.43 -4.98 -13.11
C LEU A 135 18.83 -4.89 -14.53
N ASN A 136 17.63 -4.32 -14.69
CA ASN A 136 17.05 -4.11 -16.02
C ASN A 136 17.78 -3.03 -16.82
N ASN A 137 18.20 -1.94 -16.17
CA ASN A 137 18.95 -0.88 -16.83
C ASN A 137 20.33 -1.36 -17.25
N LEU A 138 21.02 -2.12 -16.40
CA LEU A 138 22.30 -2.75 -16.68
C LEU A 138 22.21 -3.77 -17.82
N ALA A 139 21.11 -4.53 -17.90
CA ALA A 139 20.86 -5.40 -19.05
C ALA A 139 20.81 -4.62 -20.37
N ARG A 140 20.15 -3.46 -20.38
CA ARG A 140 20.06 -2.58 -21.55
C ARG A 140 21.42 -1.97 -21.91
N VAL A 141 22.21 -1.56 -20.91
CA VAL A 141 23.59 -1.08 -21.13
C VAL A 141 24.45 -2.18 -21.77
N ALA A 142 24.39 -3.40 -21.24
CA ALA A 142 25.13 -4.53 -21.81
C ALA A 142 24.71 -4.86 -23.25
N GLU A 143 23.42 -4.71 -23.60
CA GLU A 143 22.94 -4.88 -24.98
C GLU A 143 23.43 -3.77 -25.92
N GLN A 144 23.40 -2.53 -25.47
CA GLN A 144 23.84 -1.37 -26.27
C GLN A 144 25.34 -1.41 -26.58
N HIS A 145 26.13 -2.00 -25.68
CA HIS A 145 27.59 -2.08 -25.79
C HIS A 145 28.09 -3.54 -25.84
N ALA A 146 27.33 -4.43 -26.50
CA ALA A 146 27.58 -5.87 -26.50
C ALA A 146 29.02 -6.26 -26.89
N ASP A 147 29.61 -5.57 -27.88
CA ASP A 147 30.98 -5.84 -28.33
C ASP A 147 32.03 -5.64 -27.23
N LEU A 148 31.84 -4.63 -26.38
CA LEU A 148 32.74 -4.33 -25.25
C LEU A 148 32.49 -5.30 -24.10
N PHE A 149 31.24 -5.60 -23.78
CA PHE A 149 30.92 -6.54 -22.71
C PHE A 149 31.30 -7.98 -23.05
N ALA A 150 31.42 -8.34 -24.33
CA ALA A 150 31.93 -9.64 -24.76
C ALA A 150 33.38 -9.92 -24.32
N THR A 151 34.16 -8.88 -23.96
CA THR A 151 35.53 -9.06 -23.45
C THR A 151 35.61 -9.28 -21.94
N ALA A 152 34.49 -9.19 -21.22
CA ALA A 152 34.45 -9.38 -19.77
C ALA A 152 34.33 -10.87 -19.42
N GLU A 153 35.46 -11.58 -19.35
CA GLU A 153 35.51 -13.03 -19.12
C GLU A 153 35.02 -13.46 -17.73
N ASP A 154 35.11 -12.58 -16.73
CA ASP A 154 34.70 -12.85 -15.35
C ASP A 154 33.17 -12.79 -15.13
N LEU A 155 32.41 -12.40 -16.16
CA LEU A 155 30.96 -12.25 -16.09
C LEU A 155 30.22 -13.40 -16.81
N PRO A 156 28.95 -13.69 -16.44
CA PRO A 156 28.11 -14.65 -17.14
C PRO A 156 28.04 -14.39 -18.66
N LYS A 157 28.05 -15.45 -19.47
CA LYS A 157 28.07 -15.32 -20.95
C LYS A 157 26.90 -14.53 -21.55
N ASP A 158 25.71 -14.65 -20.98
CA ASP A 158 24.52 -13.92 -21.42
C ASP A 158 24.10 -12.93 -20.32
N LEU A 159 24.79 -11.80 -20.28
CA LEU A 159 24.59 -10.77 -19.26
C LEU A 159 23.16 -10.23 -19.23
N PRO A 160 22.55 -9.85 -20.37
CA PRO A 160 21.20 -9.30 -20.35
C PRO A 160 20.16 -10.31 -19.89
N ALA A 161 20.25 -11.57 -20.33
CA ALA A 161 19.31 -12.60 -19.87
C ALA A 161 19.48 -12.89 -18.38
N TYR A 162 20.72 -12.95 -17.89
CA TYR A 162 21.00 -13.21 -16.48
C TYR A 162 20.48 -12.09 -15.59
N ALA A 163 20.77 -10.84 -15.93
CA ALA A 163 20.30 -9.65 -15.24
C ALA A 163 18.76 -9.61 -15.13
N ARG A 164 18.06 -9.84 -16.26
CA ARG A 164 16.60 -9.90 -16.30
C ARG A 164 16.04 -11.08 -15.51
N SER A 165 16.74 -12.22 -15.48
CA SER A 165 16.32 -13.38 -14.68
C SER A 165 16.36 -13.07 -13.18
N LEU A 166 17.40 -12.39 -12.71
CA LEU A 166 17.52 -11.95 -11.31
C LEU A 166 16.47 -10.90 -10.97
N SER A 167 16.27 -9.90 -11.85
CA SER A 167 15.17 -8.92 -11.72
C SER A 167 13.81 -9.62 -11.60
N THR A 168 13.54 -10.61 -12.45
CA THR A 168 12.28 -11.35 -12.46
C THR A 168 12.10 -12.14 -11.16
N LYS A 169 13.15 -12.83 -10.67
CA LYS A 169 13.12 -13.54 -9.40
C LYS A 169 12.86 -12.57 -8.24
N LEU A 170 13.57 -11.44 -8.19
CA LEU A 170 13.39 -10.40 -7.17
C LEU A 170 11.97 -9.83 -7.18
N SER A 171 11.39 -9.61 -8.37
CA SER A 171 10.01 -9.12 -8.56
C SER A 171 8.96 -10.17 -8.15
N ALA A 172 9.12 -11.42 -8.60
CA ALA A 172 8.18 -12.51 -8.30
C ALA A 172 8.14 -12.86 -6.81
N LEU A 173 9.23 -12.61 -6.09
CA LEU A 173 9.34 -12.82 -4.66
C LEU A 173 8.69 -11.68 -3.84
N GLN A 174 8.19 -10.61 -4.45
CA GLN A 174 7.45 -9.55 -3.73
C GLN A 174 6.01 -9.95 -3.35
N GLU A 175 5.41 -10.97 -3.98
CA GLU A 175 4.00 -11.35 -3.74
C GLU A 175 3.80 -12.88 -3.68
N SER A 176 4.07 -13.52 -2.53
CA SER A 176 3.67 -14.92 -2.33
C SER A 176 2.13 -15.07 -2.35
N PRO A 177 1.57 -16.22 -2.76
CA PRO A 177 0.13 -16.47 -2.70
C PRO A 177 -0.46 -16.24 -1.30
N GLU A 178 0.29 -16.57 -0.24
CA GLU A 178 -0.09 -16.35 1.15
C GLU A 178 -0.09 -14.85 1.51
N SER A 179 0.92 -14.09 1.05
CA SER A 179 0.97 -12.63 1.21
C SER A 179 -0.21 -11.95 0.50
N ARG A 180 -0.55 -12.44 -0.70
CA ARG A 180 -1.71 -11.99 -1.48
C ARG A 180 -3.03 -12.34 -0.78
N ALA A 181 -3.19 -13.56 -0.29
CA ALA A 181 -4.38 -13.93 0.47
C ALA A 181 -4.52 -13.08 1.75
N ALA A 182 -3.41 -12.76 2.42
CA ALA A 182 -3.43 -11.90 3.61
C ALA A 182 -3.80 -10.45 3.29
N ILE A 183 -3.30 -9.87 2.19
CA ILE A 183 -3.68 -8.50 1.80
C ILE A 183 -5.15 -8.44 1.36
N GLU A 184 -5.61 -9.43 0.59
CA GLU A 184 -7.01 -9.54 0.18
C GLU A 184 -7.94 -9.66 1.40
N HIS A 185 -7.61 -10.53 2.35
CA HIS A 185 -8.37 -10.69 3.58
C HIS A 185 -8.43 -9.38 4.39
N ARG A 186 -7.29 -8.71 4.60
CA ARG A 186 -7.24 -7.41 5.28
C ARG A 186 -8.13 -6.37 4.59
N ASN A 187 -8.09 -6.29 3.25
CA ASN A 187 -8.91 -5.34 2.50
C ASN A 187 -10.41 -5.60 2.71
N GLN A 188 -10.84 -6.86 2.71
CA GLN A 188 -12.23 -7.21 2.98
C GLN A 188 -12.67 -6.78 4.39
N VAL A 189 -11.85 -7.07 5.40
CA VAL A 189 -12.14 -6.66 6.78
C VAL A 189 -12.20 -5.13 6.91
N PHE A 190 -11.32 -4.41 6.20
CA PHE A 190 -11.36 -2.95 6.14
C PHE A 190 -12.69 -2.45 5.60
N PHE A 191 -13.18 -2.96 4.47
CA PHE A 191 -14.43 -2.48 3.88
C PHE A 191 -15.66 -2.85 4.71
N LEU A 192 -15.62 -3.95 5.46
CA LEU A 192 -16.68 -4.27 6.41
C LEU A 192 -16.69 -3.29 7.59
N LEU A 193 -15.51 -2.94 8.13
CA LEU A 193 -15.38 -1.91 9.16
C LEU A 193 -15.84 -0.54 8.64
N ASP A 194 -15.43 -0.18 7.42
CA ASP A 194 -15.77 1.10 6.79
C ASP A 194 -17.27 1.23 6.59
N PHE A 195 -17.92 0.18 6.07
CA PHE A 195 -19.38 0.10 5.97
C PHE A 195 -20.08 0.34 7.32
N ALA A 196 -19.66 -0.38 8.38
CA ALA A 196 -20.26 -0.22 9.71
C ALA A 196 -20.06 1.21 10.24
N VAL A 197 -18.86 1.77 10.07
CA VAL A 197 -18.53 3.14 10.48
C VAL A 197 -19.38 4.17 9.72
N ASP A 198 -19.58 3.98 8.41
CA ASP A 198 -20.36 4.90 7.58
C ASP A 198 -21.85 4.86 7.92
N GLU A 199 -22.42 3.68 8.16
CA GLU A 199 -23.80 3.53 8.63
C GLU A 199 -24.00 4.19 9.99
N ILE A 200 -23.11 3.97 10.95
CA ILE A 200 -23.16 4.61 12.28
C ILE A 200 -23.02 6.14 12.15
N ARG A 201 -22.15 6.63 11.27
CA ARG A 201 -22.01 8.07 11.00
C ARG A 201 -23.24 8.64 10.29
N ALA A 202 -23.89 7.90 9.41
CA ALA A 202 -25.12 8.31 8.75
C ALA A 202 -26.27 8.43 9.75
N ALA A 203 -26.45 7.43 10.62
CA ALA A 203 -27.38 7.46 11.74
C ALA A 203 -27.10 8.65 12.68
N GLY A 204 -25.83 8.87 13.04
CA GLY A 204 -25.41 10.02 13.84
C GLY A 204 -25.71 11.36 13.16
N ARG A 205 -25.45 11.48 11.85
CA ARG A 205 -25.77 12.68 11.06
C ARG A 205 -27.27 13.00 11.12
N TYR A 206 -28.13 11.99 11.07
CA TYR A 206 -29.57 12.18 11.18
C TYR A 206 -30.02 12.57 12.60
N LEU A 207 -29.53 11.86 13.63
CA LEU A 207 -29.85 12.10 15.04
C LEU A 207 -29.45 13.52 15.48
N TYR A 208 -28.25 13.94 15.09
CA TYR A 208 -27.65 15.20 15.52
C TYR A 208 -27.68 16.29 14.44
N ARG A 209 -28.57 16.19 13.44
CA ARG A 209 -28.66 17.13 12.30
C ARG A 209 -28.80 18.61 12.68
N LYS A 210 -29.31 18.90 13.87
CA LYS A 210 -29.48 20.27 14.43
C LYS A 210 -28.42 20.65 15.46
N ASP A 211 -27.46 19.77 15.75
CA ASP A 211 -26.38 19.98 16.71
C ASP A 211 -25.01 19.94 16.00
N PRO A 212 -24.55 21.09 15.47
CA PRO A 212 -23.30 21.15 14.71
C PRO A 212 -22.07 20.79 15.56
N LYS A 213 -22.12 20.99 16.88
CA LYS A 213 -21.01 20.63 17.78
C LYS A 213 -20.84 19.12 17.83
N THR A 214 -21.95 18.38 18.00
CA THR A 214 -21.91 16.92 18.02
C THR A 214 -21.56 16.34 16.64
N LEU A 215 -22.07 16.92 15.55
CA LEU A 215 -21.69 16.51 14.19
C LEU A 215 -20.19 16.67 13.92
N ALA A 216 -19.56 17.70 14.47
CA ALA A 216 -18.13 17.90 14.32
C ALA A 216 -17.30 16.76 14.92
N LEU A 217 -17.77 16.16 16.02
CA LEU A 217 -17.15 15.02 16.72
C LEU A 217 -17.31 13.70 15.95
N LEU A 218 -18.43 13.52 15.24
CA LEU A 218 -18.71 12.32 14.43
C LEU A 218 -17.90 12.24 13.14
N ALA A 219 -17.52 13.38 12.59
CA ALA A 219 -16.91 13.44 11.28
C ALA A 219 -15.43 13.01 11.29
N SER A 220 -15.05 12.19 10.30
CA SER A 220 -13.67 11.71 10.13
C SER A 220 -12.66 12.84 10.09
N ALA A 221 -11.67 12.78 10.99
CA ALA A 221 -10.58 13.73 11.04
C ALA A 221 -9.65 13.52 9.84
N TYR A 222 -9.45 12.26 9.43
CA TYR A 222 -8.66 11.90 8.26
C TYR A 222 -9.24 12.52 6.98
N VAL A 223 -10.53 12.31 6.70
CA VAL A 223 -11.19 12.84 5.49
C VAL A 223 -11.18 14.37 5.48
N LYS A 224 -11.43 15.03 6.62
CA LYS A 224 -11.31 16.49 6.74
C LYS A 224 -9.91 16.98 6.35
N LYS A 225 -8.86 16.33 6.86
CA LYS A 225 -7.46 16.68 6.56
C LYS A 225 -7.11 16.42 5.09
N LYS A 226 -7.52 15.27 4.53
CA LYS A 226 -7.34 14.89 3.12
C LYS A 226 -7.98 15.91 2.18
N ASN A 227 -9.24 16.28 2.45
CA ASN A 227 -9.96 17.28 1.64
C ASN A 227 -9.38 18.69 1.76
N ARG A 228 -8.91 19.09 2.95
CA ARG A 228 -8.23 20.38 3.13
C ARG A 228 -6.96 20.48 2.30
N ARG A 229 -6.12 19.42 2.28
CA ARG A 229 -4.92 19.36 1.44
C ARG A 229 -5.25 19.48 -0.03
N ARG A 230 -6.20 18.70 -0.54
CA ARG A 230 -6.67 18.78 -1.93
C ARG A 230 -7.16 20.16 -2.34
N ARG A 231 -7.81 20.91 -1.43
CA ARG A 231 -8.25 22.30 -1.69
C ARG A 231 -7.08 23.28 -1.74
N GLN A 232 -6.03 23.06 -0.94
CA GLN A 232 -4.84 23.90 -0.91
C GLN A 232 -3.92 23.63 -2.10
N GLU A 233 -3.87 22.37 -2.58
CA GLU A 233 -3.14 21.93 -3.78
C GLU A 233 -3.83 22.32 -5.10
N LYS A 234 -5.05 22.89 -5.05
CA LYS A 234 -5.69 23.56 -6.19
C LYS A 234 -5.51 25.10 -6.15
N PRO A 235 -4.32 25.69 -6.40
CA PRO A 235 -4.23 27.10 -6.75
C PRO A 235 -4.16 27.32 -8.28
N SER A 236 -5.05 28.21 -8.76
CA SER A 236 -4.87 29.14 -9.90
C SER A 236 -4.59 28.62 -11.31
N VAL A 237 -5.42 27.74 -11.89
CA VAL A 237 -5.49 27.59 -13.37
C VAL A 237 -6.67 28.34 -13.99
N GLU A 238 -7.75 28.61 -13.23
CA GLU A 238 -8.96 29.28 -13.76
C GLU A 238 -8.94 30.82 -13.71
N LYS A 239 -7.85 31.46 -13.26
CA LYS A 239 -7.80 32.94 -13.17
C LYS A 239 -7.04 33.65 -14.31
N SER A 240 -6.50 32.91 -15.29
CA SER A 240 -5.76 33.50 -16.43
C SER A 240 -6.52 33.55 -17.77
N GLU A 241 -7.69 32.92 -17.88
CA GLU A 241 -8.44 32.88 -19.16
C GLU A 241 -9.54 33.97 -19.31
N GLN A 242 -9.55 34.97 -18.43
CA GLN A 242 -10.46 36.12 -18.56
C GLN A 242 -9.68 37.43 -18.47
N LYS A 243 -8.76 37.64 -19.42
CA LYS A 243 -8.25 38.97 -19.79
C LYS A 243 -7.55 38.88 -21.15
N GLU A 244 -8.35 38.79 -22.20
CA GLU A 244 -8.03 39.32 -23.53
C GLU A 244 -9.26 40.01 -24.10
#